data_AF-A0A6B3HSD7-F1
#
_entry.id   AF-A0A6B3HSD7-F1
#
_cell.length_a   1.000
_cell.length_b   1.000
_cell.length_c   1.000
_cell.angle_alpha   90.00
_cell.angle_beta   90.00
_cell.angle_gamma   90.00
#
_symmetry.space_group_name_H-M   'P 1'
#
loop_
_entity.id
_entity.type
_entity.pdbx_description
1 polymer ?
#
loop_
_entity_poly.entity_id
_entity_poly.type
_entity_poly.pdbx_seq_one_letter_code
_entity_poly.pdbx_strand_id
1 'polypeptide(L)' 'LYSFIIIILTGVYLTLFFQPSMNEVVYHGPYEPMQGIRMSEAYASTLKISFEVRGGLLVRQIHHWAALIF' A
#
# COMPACT_ATOMS: atom_id res chain seq x y z
N LEU A 1 -16.37 10.91 -13.23
CA LEU A 1 -16.35 11.90 -12.11
C LEU A 1 -16.38 11.21 -10.74
N TYR A 2 -17.32 10.30 -10.45
CA TYR A 2 -17.38 9.64 -9.14
C TYR A 2 -16.14 8.78 -8.81
N SER A 3 -15.67 7.94 -9.73
CA SER A 3 -14.42 7.16 -9.56
C SER A 3 -13.20 8.06 -9.34
N PHE A 4 -13.15 9.23 -10.01
CA PHE A 4 -12.10 10.23 -9.82
C PHE A 4 -12.07 10.82 -8.40
N ILE A 5 -13.24 11.04 -7.77
CA ILE A 5 -13.29 11.49 -6.38
C ILE A 5 -12.78 10.36 -5.45
N ILE A 6 -13.21 9.13 -5.69
CA ILE A 6 -12.78 7.97 -4.89
C ILE A 6 -11.27 7.74 -5.00
N ILE A 7 -10.68 7.81 -6.20
CA ILE A 7 -9.24 7.60 -6.38
C ILE A 7 -8.43 8.70 -5.67
N ILE A 8 -8.89 9.97 -5.66
CA ILE A 8 -8.24 11.05 -4.89
C ILE A 8 -8.32 10.78 -3.40
N LEU A 9 -9.52 10.51 -2.86
CA LEU A 9 -9.71 10.32 -1.41
C LEU A 9 -8.89 9.13 -0.89
N THR A 10 -8.97 8.00 -1.59
CA THR A 10 -8.20 6.81 -1.23
C THR A 10 -6.71 7.02 -1.49
N GLY A 11 -6.32 7.73 -2.55
CA GLY A 11 -4.93 8.04 -2.85
C GLY A 11 -4.28 8.89 -1.76
N VAL A 12 -4.94 9.98 -1.34
CA VAL A 12 -4.51 10.84 -0.23
C VAL A 12 -4.37 10.06 1.07
N TYR A 13 -5.28 9.12 1.35
CA TYR A 13 -5.12 8.24 2.51
C TYR A 13 -3.86 7.36 2.40
N LEU A 14 -3.60 6.76 1.24
CA LEU A 14 -2.46 5.87 1.02
C LEU A 14 -1.12 6.60 1.07
N THR A 15 -1.05 7.86 0.62
CA THR A 15 0.19 8.65 0.67
C THR A 15 0.68 8.90 2.09
N LEU A 16 -0.19 8.85 3.10
CA LEU A 16 0.21 9.00 4.51
C LEU A 16 1.03 7.81 5.04
N PHE A 17 1.01 6.67 4.33
CA PHE A 17 1.65 5.42 4.78
C PHE A 17 2.68 4.87 3.80
N PHE A 18 2.67 5.34 2.54
CA PHE A 18 3.58 4.86 1.50
C PHE A 18 4.93 5.57 1.56
N GLN A 19 6.03 4.81 1.49
CA GLN A 19 7.39 5.33 1.49
C GLN A 19 8.01 5.17 0.08
N PRO A 20 8.17 6.24 -0.71
CA PRO A 20 8.62 6.15 -2.10
C PRO A 20 10.15 6.06 -2.21
N SER A 21 10.74 4.97 -1.71
CA SER A 21 12.19 4.77 -1.63
C SER A 21 12.62 3.42 -2.21
N MET A 22 13.74 3.41 -2.92
CA MET A 22 14.38 2.22 -3.50
C MET A 22 15.50 1.66 -2.61
N ASN A 23 15.66 2.18 -1.39
CA ASN A 23 16.57 1.60 -0.42
C ASN A 23 16.18 0.14 -0.14
N GLU A 24 17.17 -0.74 -0.08
CA GLU A 24 16.92 -2.14 0.24
C GLU A 24 16.79 -2.34 1.75
N VAL A 25 15.73 -3.04 2.14
CA VAL A 25 15.42 -3.42 3.53
C VAL A 25 15.14 -4.92 3.59
N VAL A 26 15.36 -5.52 4.77
CA VAL A 26 14.96 -6.90 5.05
C VAL A 26 13.58 -6.89 5.72
N TYR A 27 12.65 -7.71 5.23
CA TYR A 27 11.30 -7.75 5.77
C TYR A 27 11.22 -8.50 7.09
N HIS A 28 10.62 -7.85 8.09
CA HIS A 28 10.39 -8.39 9.43
C HIS A 28 8.95 -8.16 9.93
N GLY A 29 7.99 -7.95 9.00
CA GLY A 29 6.59 -7.68 9.34
C GLY A 29 5.73 -8.94 9.52
N PRO A 30 4.40 -8.79 9.73
CA PRO A 30 3.53 -9.90 10.11
C PRO A 30 3.22 -10.91 8.99
N TYR A 31 3.53 -10.61 7.73
CA TYR A 31 3.27 -11.52 6.61
C TYR A 31 4.40 -12.55 6.48
N GLU A 32 4.26 -13.68 7.18
CA GLU A 32 5.26 -14.74 7.31
C GLU A 32 5.93 -15.17 5.99
N PRO A 33 5.23 -15.32 4.85
CA PRO A 33 5.86 -15.77 3.61
C PRO A 33 6.97 -14.85 3.08
N MET A 34 7.02 -13.61 3.56
CA MET A 34 8.02 -12.62 3.14
C MET A 34 9.16 -12.44 4.15
N GLN A 35 9.15 -13.16 5.27
CA GLN A 35 10.17 -13.01 6.33
C GLN A 35 11.59 -13.24 5.82
N GLY A 36 12.48 -12.30 6.15
CA GLY A 36 13.90 -12.36 5.78
C GLY A 36 14.21 -12.01 4.31
N ILE A 37 13.20 -11.70 3.49
CA ILE A 37 13.39 -11.34 2.08
C ILE A 37 13.87 -9.88 1.97
N ARG A 38 14.89 -9.65 1.14
CA ARG A 38 15.35 -8.30 0.76
C ARG A 38 14.40 -7.71 -0.27
N MET A 39 13.93 -6.49 -0.02
CA MET A 39 13.00 -5.77 -0.89
C MET A 39 13.23 -4.27 -0.82
N SER A 40 12.63 -3.51 -1.73
CA SER A 40 12.63 -2.06 -1.62
C SER A 40 11.78 -1.60 -0.44
N GLU A 41 12.14 -0.46 0.15
CA GLU A 41 11.36 0.22 1.17
C GLU A 41 9.95 0.58 0.68
N ALA A 42 9.80 0.88 -0.61
CA ALA A 42 8.49 1.05 -1.26
C ALA A 42 7.63 -0.23 -1.22
N TYR A 43 8.23 -1.40 -1.46
CA TYR A 43 7.49 -2.65 -1.38
C TYR A 43 7.17 -3.03 0.08
N ALA A 44 8.12 -2.82 1.00
CA ALA A 44 7.91 -3.04 2.43
C ALA A 44 6.77 -2.16 2.99
N SER A 45 6.73 -0.86 2.64
CA SER A 45 5.63 0.03 3.04
C SER A 45 4.29 -0.38 2.41
N THR A 46 4.30 -0.94 1.20
CA THR A 46 3.09 -1.53 0.58
C THR A 46 2.55 -2.73 1.36
N LEU A 47 3.44 -3.61 1.85
CA LEU A 47 3.07 -4.73 2.73
C LEU A 47 2.54 -4.22 4.07
N LYS A 48 3.18 -3.21 4.67
CA LYS A 48 2.72 -2.56 5.90
C LYS A 48 1.29 -2.02 5.77
N ILE A 49 0.99 -1.29 4.68
CA ILE A 49 -0.38 -0.81 4.44
C ILE A 49 -1.36 -1.98 4.35
N SER A 50 -0.95 -3.10 3.75
CA SER A 50 -1.83 -4.24 3.53
C SER A 50 -2.12 -5.03 4.81
N PHE A 51 -1.12 -5.21 5.68
CA PHE A 51 -1.22 -6.16 6.78
C PHE A 51 -1.19 -5.54 8.18
N GLU A 52 -0.74 -4.29 8.33
CA GLU A 52 -0.56 -3.65 9.65
C GLU A 52 -1.47 -2.43 9.85
N VAL A 53 -1.78 -1.69 8.78
CA VAL A 53 -2.70 -0.55 8.85
C VAL A 53 -4.14 -1.06 8.85
N ARG A 54 -4.91 -0.69 9.89
CA ARG A 54 -6.33 -1.04 9.99
C ARG A 54 -7.10 -0.52 8.78
N GLY A 55 -7.72 -1.44 8.03
CA GLY A 55 -8.44 -1.13 6.80
C GLY A 55 -7.56 -0.79 5.59
N GLY A 56 -6.23 -0.82 5.73
CA GLY A 56 -5.31 -0.40 4.67
C GLY A 56 -5.40 -1.26 3.40
N LEU A 57 -5.51 -2.59 3.54
CA LEU A 57 -5.76 -3.47 2.38
C LEU A 57 -7.06 -3.12 1.65
N LEU A 58 -8.15 -2.88 2.39
CA LEU A 58 -9.45 -2.52 1.81
C LEU A 58 -9.33 -1.22 1.02
N VAL A 59 -8.72 -0.18 1.60
CA VAL A 59 -8.54 1.11 0.92
C VAL A 59 -7.65 0.97 -0.32
N ARG A 60 -6.58 0.17 -0.26
CA ARG A 60 -5.73 -0.12 -1.43
C ARG A 60 -6.50 -0.80 -2.55
N GLN A 61 -7.34 -1.79 -2.22
CA GLN A 61 -8.18 -2.47 -3.20
C GLN A 61 -9.20 -1.51 -3.81
N ILE A 62 -9.89 -0.71 -3.00
CA ILE A 62 -10.82 0.32 -3.49
C ILE A 62 -10.11 1.31 -4.42
N HIS A 63 -8.91 1.77 -4.05
CA HIS A 63 -8.11 2.67 -4.88
C HIS A 63 -7.80 2.04 -6.25
N HIS A 64 -7.34 0.79 -6.25
CA HIS A 64 -7.04 0.07 -7.49
C HIS A 64 -8.28 -0.14 -8.35
N TRP A 65 -9.40 -0.60 -7.78
CA TRP A 65 -10.66 -0.76 -8.50
C TRP A 65 -11.22 0.57 -9.02
N ALA A 66 -11.10 1.65 -8.25
CA ALA A 66 -11.47 2.98 -8.70
C ALA A 66 -10.61 3.44 -9.90
N ALA A 67 -9.32 3.09 -9.92
CA ALA A 67 -8.43 3.35 -11.04
C ALA A 67 -8.79 2.53 -12.29
N LEU A 68 -9.28 1.30 -12.13
CA LEU A 68 -9.77 0.48 -13.26
C LEU A 68 -11.07 1.01 -13.87
N ILE A 69 -11.90 1.70 -13.07
CA ILE A 69 -13.20 2.25 -13.50
C ILE A 69 -13.08 3.67 -14.07
N PHE A 70 -12.09 4.44 -13.62
CA PHE A 70 -11.84 5.82 -14.06
C PHE A 70 -11.30 5.86 -15.50
#